data_AF-A0A8S2YT73-F1
#
_entry.id   AF-A0A8S2YT73-F1
#
_cell.length_a   1.000
_cell.length_b   1.000
_cell.length_c   1.000
_cell.angle_alpha   90.00
_cell.angle_beta   90.00
_cell.angle_gamma   90.00
#
_symmetry.space_group_name_H-M   'P 1'
#
loop_
_entity.id
_entity.type
_entity.pdbx_description
1 polymer ?
#
loop_
_entity_poly.entity_id
_entity_poly.type
_entity_poly.pdbx_seq_one_letter_code
_entity_poly.pdbx_strand_id
1 'polypeptide(L)'
;LQQQMIELRLDAFLLAPIQRICQYPLQLNELLKYTSSDHSDYENVKQALNAMRDVAVFINERKRRMEYIEVIHKWQFTVQRWMGKNLLETSTQGLGRADTYHIVNGKKEQV
;
A
#
# COMPACT_ATOMS: atom_id res chain seq x y z
N LEU A 1 -24.91 -28.25 3.58
CA LEU A 1 -23.43 -28.20 3.53
C LEU A 1 -22.95 -27.16 4.53
N GLN A 2 -22.88 -27.53 5.82
CA GLN A 2 -22.24 -26.68 6.82
C GLN A 2 -20.73 -26.79 6.59
N GLN A 3 -20.13 -25.73 6.05
CA GLN A 3 -18.67 -25.61 6.10
C GLN A 3 -18.30 -25.54 7.58
N GLN A 4 -17.66 -26.59 8.10
CA GLN A 4 -16.96 -26.53 9.36
C GLN A 4 -15.86 -25.47 9.20
N MET A 5 -16.16 -24.23 9.59
CA MET A 5 -15.16 -23.20 9.73
C MET A 5 -14.15 -23.73 10.76
N ILE A 6 -12.91 -23.91 10.32
CA ILE A 6 -11.76 -24.02 11.23
C ILE A 6 -11.92 -22.90 12.26
N GLU A 7 -11.80 -23.23 13.55
CA GLU A 7 -11.94 -22.29 14.67
C GLU A 7 -10.78 -21.28 14.66
N LEU A 8 -10.80 -20.38 13.69
CA LEU A 8 -9.89 -19.27 13.56
C LEU A 8 -10.46 -18.10 14.36
N ARG A 9 -9.59 -17.45 15.13
CA ARG A 9 -9.94 -16.20 15.78
C ARG A 9 -10.36 -15.16 14.72
N LEU A 10 -11.25 -14.23 15.10
CA LEU A 10 -11.83 -13.24 14.18
C LEU A 10 -10.75 -12.42 13.42
N ASP A 11 -9.65 -12.07 14.09
CA ASP A 11 -8.51 -11.37 13.48
C ASP A 11 -7.91 -12.16 12.30
N ALA A 12 -7.80 -13.48 12.42
CA ALA A 12 -7.31 -14.33 11.35
C ALA A 12 -8.29 -14.40 10.16
N PHE A 13 -9.60 -14.43 10.43
CA PHE A 13 -10.62 -14.34 9.37
C PHE A 13 -10.58 -13.01 8.62
N LEU A 14 -10.38 -11.89 9.33
CA LEU A 14 -10.26 -10.58 8.72
C LEU A 14 -8.96 -10.42 7.92
N LEU A 15 -7.91 -11.15 8.29
CA LEU A 15 -6.62 -11.13 7.59
C LEU A 15 -6.59 -12.02 6.34
N ALA A 16 -7.38 -13.10 6.31
CA ALA A 16 -7.36 -14.09 5.24
C ALA A 16 -7.54 -13.52 3.81
N PRO A 17 -8.40 -12.52 3.54
CA PRO A 17 -8.50 -11.91 2.21
C PRO A 17 -7.22 -11.20 1.77
N ILE A 18 -6.55 -10.51 2.70
CA ILE A 18 -5.27 -9.82 2.45
C ILE A 18 -4.17 -10.83 2.19
N GLN A 19 -4.17 -11.97 2.89
CA GLN A 19 -3.22 -13.05 2.62
C GLN A 19 -3.47 -13.67 1.26
N ARG A 20 -4.73 -13.98 0.93
CA ARG A 20 -5.12 -14.64 -0.31
C ARG A 20 -4.72 -13.81 -1.54
N ILE A 21 -4.93 -12.50 -1.51
CA ILE A 21 -4.58 -11.65 -2.66
C ILE A 21 -3.07 -11.61 -2.92
N CYS A 22 -2.25 -11.68 -1.88
CA CYS A 22 -0.79 -11.74 -1.98
C CYS A 22 -0.28 -13.15 -2.36
N GLN A 23 -1.07 -14.20 -2.16
CA GLN A 23 -0.69 -15.58 -2.50
C GLN A 23 -0.81 -15.88 -3.99
N TYR A 24 -1.79 -15.29 -4.68
CA TYR A 24 -2.03 -15.59 -6.10
C TYR A 24 -0.82 -15.34 -7.01
N PRO A 25 -0.07 -14.21 -6.90
CA PRO A 25 1.15 -14.05 -7.68
C PRO A 25 2.19 -15.15 -7.43
N LEU A 26 2.31 -15.65 -6.19
CA LEU A 26 3.26 -16.71 -5.85
C LEU A 26 2.84 -18.05 -6.48
N GLN A 27 1.56 -18.38 -6.36
CA GLN A 27 0.99 -19.61 -6.92
C GLN A 27 1.05 -19.62 -8.44
N LEU A 28 0.68 -18.51 -9.09
CA LEU A 28 0.73 -18.37 -10.55
C LEU A 28 2.16 -18.37 -11.09
N ASN A 29 3.11 -17.79 -10.33
CA ASN A 29 4.52 -17.84 -10.68
C ASN A 29 5.07 -19.26 -10.60
N GLU A 30 4.66 -20.04 -9.59
CA GLU A 30 5.04 -21.45 -9.49
C GLU A 30 4.40 -22.28 -10.62
N LEU A 31 3.12 -22.06 -10.91
CA LEU A 31 2.42 -22.72 -12.02
C LEU A 31 3.10 -22.43 -13.37
N LEU A 32 3.48 -21.17 -13.61
CA LEU A 32 4.14 -20.77 -14.86
C LEU A 32 5.49 -21.47 -15.05
N LYS A 33 6.27 -21.71 -13.97
CA LYS A 33 7.55 -22.43 -14.05
C LYS A 33 7.41 -23.86 -14.57
N TYR A 34 6.29 -24.52 -14.27
CA TYR A 34 6.00 -25.90 -14.70
C TYR A 34 5.08 -25.97 -15.92
N THR A 35 4.73 -24.83 -16.51
CA THR A 35 3.97 -24.77 -17.76
C THR A 35 4.95 -24.56 -18.91
N SER A 36 5.05 -25.52 -19.83
CA SER A 36 5.91 -25.38 -21.02
C SER A 36 5.46 -24.21 -21.89
N SER A 37 6.39 -23.55 -22.59
CA SER A 37 6.08 -22.47 -23.54
C SER A 37 5.14 -22.89 -24.67
N ASP A 38 5.13 -24.18 -25.00
CA ASP A 38 4.30 -24.75 -26.08
C ASP A 38 2.90 -25.17 -25.58
N HIS A 39 2.66 -25.09 -24.27
CA HIS A 39 1.36 -25.42 -23.68
C HIS A 39 0.34 -24.32 -23.98
N SER A 40 -0.89 -24.68 -24.31
CA SER A 40 -1.96 -23.72 -24.66
C SER A 40 -2.22 -22.68 -23.57
N ASP A 41 -2.03 -23.05 -22.30
CA ASP A 41 -2.25 -22.16 -21.16
C ASP A 41 -1.06 -21.28 -20.77
N TYR A 42 0.12 -21.45 -21.39
CA TYR A 42 1.32 -20.71 -20.99
C TYR A 42 1.09 -19.20 -20.96
N GLU A 43 0.53 -18.66 -22.05
CA GLU A 43 0.30 -17.22 -22.17
C GLU A 43 -0.83 -16.74 -21.25
N ASN A 44 -1.87 -17.57 -21.04
CA ASN A 44 -2.95 -17.26 -20.10
C ASN A 44 -2.44 -17.17 -18.65
N VAL A 45 -1.62 -18.13 -18.22
CA VAL A 45 -1.02 -18.15 -16.87
C VAL A 45 -0.08 -16.96 -16.68
N LYS A 46 0.71 -16.62 -17.70
CA LYS A 46 1.60 -15.46 -17.68
C LYS A 46 0.83 -14.14 -17.56
N GLN A 47 -0.27 -13.98 -18.31
CA GLN A 47 -1.14 -12.81 -18.20
C GLN A 47 -1.81 -12.72 -16.82
N ALA A 48 -2.32 -13.85 -16.31
CA ALA A 48 -2.90 -13.91 -14.97
C ALA A 48 -1.88 -13.53 -13.89
N LEU A 49 -0.63 -14.00 -13.99
CA LEU A 49 0.44 -13.62 -13.07
C LEU A 49 0.67 -12.11 -13.05
N ASN A 50 0.76 -11.49 -14.23
CA ASN A 50 0.96 -10.04 -14.34
C ASN A 50 -0.24 -9.27 -13.76
N ALA A 51 -1.46 -9.66 -14.12
CA ALA A 51 -2.66 -9.04 -13.56
C ALA A 51 -2.71 -9.13 -12.03
N MET A 52 -2.35 -10.27 -11.44
CA MET A 52 -2.34 -10.43 -9.99
C MET A 52 -1.21 -9.63 -9.32
N ARG A 53 -0.07 -9.43 -9.98
CA ARG A 53 0.97 -8.50 -9.51
C ARG A 53 0.45 -7.06 -9.48
N ASP A 54 -0.24 -6.63 -10.54
CA ASP A 54 -0.80 -5.29 -10.62
C ASP A 54 -1.85 -5.04 -9.53
N VAL A 55 -2.71 -6.03 -9.27
CA VAL A 55 -3.68 -5.97 -8.16
C VAL A 55 -2.98 -5.83 -6.81
N ALA A 56 -1.92 -6.61 -6.56
CA ALA A 56 -1.16 -6.52 -5.32
C ALA A 56 -0.51 -5.14 -5.13
N VAL A 57 0.09 -4.59 -6.20
CA VAL A 57 0.67 -3.23 -6.21
C VAL A 57 -0.41 -2.19 -5.95
N PHE A 58 -1.56 -2.27 -6.61
CA PHE A 58 -2.68 -1.35 -6.44
C PHE A 58 -3.18 -1.31 -5.00
N ILE A 59 -3.37 -2.49 -4.38
CA ILE A 59 -3.82 -2.58 -2.98
C ILE A 59 -2.78 -1.99 -2.03
N ASN A 60 -1.51 -2.32 -2.22
CA ASN A 60 -0.42 -1.79 -1.42
C ASN A 60 -0.35 -0.26 -1.51
N GLU A 61 -0.50 0.29 -2.72
CA GLU A 61 -0.48 1.73 -2.96
C GLU A 61 -1.68 2.43 -2.32
N ARG A 62 -2.86 1.81 -2.39
CA ARG A 62 -4.05 2.34 -1.73
C ARG A 62 -3.91 2.34 -0.21
N LYS A 63 -3.32 1.29 0.37
CA LYS A 63 -2.97 1.25 1.81
C LYS A 63 -2.01 2.38 2.16
N ARG A 64 -0.90 2.52 1.42
CA ARG A 64 0.11 3.58 1.63
C ARG A 64 -0.52 4.97 1.63
N ARG A 65 -1.45 5.23 0.69
CA ARG A 65 -2.17 6.50 0.62
C ARG A 65 -3.05 6.76 1.85
N MET A 66 -3.76 5.75 2.34
CA MET A 66 -4.60 5.89 3.53
C MET A 66 -3.76 6.17 4.78
N GLU A 67 -2.66 5.45 4.96
CA GLU A 67 -1.70 5.69 6.05
C GLU A 67 -1.12 7.10 5.97
N TYR A 68 -0.78 7.57 4.77
CA TYR A 68 -0.30 8.94 4.57
C TYR A 68 -1.32 10.01 4.97
N ILE A 69 -2.58 9.83 4.57
CA ILE A 69 -3.68 10.74 4.94
C ILE A 69 -3.78 10.85 6.47
N GLU A 70 -3.72 9.73 7.18
CA GLU A 70 -3.75 9.74 8.64
C GLU A 70 -2.55 10.45 9.25
N VAL A 71 -1.35 10.22 8.72
CA VAL A 71 -0.11 10.86 9.21
C VAL A 71 -0.19 12.38 9.05
N ILE A 72 -0.60 12.88 7.88
CA ILE A 72 -0.73 14.31 7.63
C ILE A 72 -1.81 14.94 8.49
N HIS A 73 -2.96 14.29 8.61
CA HIS A 73 -4.04 14.79 9.45
C HIS A 73 -3.58 14.92 10.91
N LYS A 74 -2.91 13.89 11.46
CA LYS A 74 -2.32 13.92 12.80
C LYS A 74 -1.26 15.01 12.92
N TRP A 75 -0.36 15.12 11.95
CA TRP A 75 0.71 16.11 11.95
C TRP A 75 0.17 17.54 11.97
N GLN A 76 -0.79 17.86 11.08
CA GLN A 76 -1.38 19.19 11.02
C GLN A 76 -2.04 19.56 12.36
N PHE A 77 -2.70 18.60 13.02
CA PHE A 77 -3.31 18.81 14.33
C PHE A 77 -2.30 19.12 15.45
N THR A 78 -1.05 18.67 15.31
CA THR A 78 0.02 18.97 16.28
C THR A 78 0.62 20.37 16.12
N VAL A 79 0.45 21.02 14.97
CA VAL A 79 1.01 22.34 14.71
C VAL A 79 0.15 23.41 15.37
N GLN A 80 0.71 24.09 16.36
CA GLN A 80 0.02 25.19 17.03
C GLN A 80 -0.14 26.38 16.09
N ARG A 81 -1.32 27.03 16.14
CA ARG A 81 -1.65 28.21 15.32
C ARG A 81 -1.48 27.95 13.82
N TRP A 82 -1.93 26.78 13.34
CA TRP A 82 -1.99 26.50 11.91
C TRP A 82 -2.68 27.63 11.15
N MET A 83 -2.04 28.14 10.11
CA MET A 83 -2.59 29.18 9.25
C MET A 83 -2.76 28.62 7.84
N GLY A 84 -3.92 28.88 7.23
CA GLY A 84 -4.23 28.45 5.87
C GLY A 84 -5.06 27.17 5.78
N LYS A 85 -5.14 26.62 4.57
CA LYS A 85 -5.99 25.47 4.21
C LYS A 85 -5.47 24.16 4.78
N ASN A 86 -6.30 23.13 4.80
CA ASN A 86 -5.86 21.79 5.21
C ASN A 86 -4.84 21.24 4.19
N LEU A 87 -3.81 20.54 4.68
CA LEU A 87 -2.79 19.95 3.82
C LEU A 87 -3.39 18.97 2.80
N LEU A 88 -4.43 18.23 3.18
CA LEU A 88 -5.11 17.27 2.32
C LEU A 88 -5.92 17.93 1.18
N GLU A 89 -6.19 19.24 1.25
CA GLU A 89 -6.84 19.96 0.14
C GLU A 89 -5.91 20.21 -1.03
N THR A 90 -4.59 20.23 -0.79
CA THR A 90 -3.58 20.62 -1.79
C THR A 90 -2.54 19.53 -2.04
N SER A 91 -2.34 18.63 -1.08
CA SER A 91 -1.29 17.61 -1.11
C SER A 91 -1.88 16.20 -1.08
N THR A 92 -1.42 15.36 -1.99
CA THR A 92 -1.88 13.96 -2.14
C THR A 92 -0.87 12.94 -1.61
N GLN A 93 0.39 13.33 -1.45
CA GLN A 93 1.48 12.49 -0.95
C GLN A 93 2.61 13.33 -0.35
N GLY A 94 3.38 12.74 0.55
CA GLY A 94 4.55 13.33 1.18
C GLY A 94 5.81 12.74 0.56
N LEU A 95 6.80 13.59 0.29
CA LEU A 95 8.05 13.18 -0.34
C LEU A 95 9.13 12.84 0.70
N GLY A 96 9.11 13.52 1.84
CA GLY A 96 10.05 13.29 2.93
C GLY A 96 9.85 14.32 4.05
N ARG A 97 10.44 14.04 5.21
CA ARG A 97 10.55 14.96 6.35
C ARG A 97 12.00 15.01 6.75
N ALA A 98 12.54 16.22 6.92
CA ALA A 98 13.90 16.45 7.37
C ALA A 98 13.95 17.70 8.23
N ASP A 99 14.85 17.71 9.19
CA ASP A 99 15.18 18.92 9.94
C ASP A 99 16.08 19.79 9.06
N THR A 100 15.74 21.08 8.96
CA THR A 100 16.48 22.02 8.10
C THR A 100 16.73 23.33 8.83
N TYR A 101 17.81 24.02 8.46
CA TYR A 101 18.07 25.37 8.93
C TYR A 101 17.58 26.35 7.88
N HIS A 102 16.77 27.32 8.27
CA HIS A 102 16.36 28.39 7.39
C HIS A 102 17.17 29.65 7.75
N ILE A 103 17.85 30.23 6.76
CA ILE A 103 18.65 31.45 6.95
C ILE A 103 17.88 32.61 6.34
N VAL A 104 17.39 33.52 7.18
CA VAL A 104 16.74 34.76 6.74
C VAL A 104 17.62 35.94 7.15
N ASN A 105 17.95 36.81 6.20
CA ASN A 105 18.75 38.02 6.44
C ASN A 105 20.07 37.75 7.22
N GLY A 106 20.75 36.64 6.90
CA GLY A 106 22.05 36.29 7.47
C GLY A 106 22.02 35.69 8.89
N LYS A 107 20.85 35.49 9.50
CA LYS A 107 20.70 34.78 10.78
C LYS A 107 20.10 33.40 10.56
N LYS A 108 20.68 32.39 11.22
CA LYS A 108 20.13 31.02 11.25
C LYS A 108 18.93 31.00 12.20
N GLU A 109 17.77 30.65 11.66
CA GLU A 109 16.58 30.32 12.44
C GLU A 109 16.33 28.81 12.36
N GLN A 110 16.02 28.21 13.50
CA GLN A 110 15.63 26.81 13.59
C GLN A 110 14.14 26.73 13.25
N VAL A 111 13.79 25.94 12.23
CA VAL A 111 12.41 25.74 11.76
C VAL A 111 11.88 24.41 12.31
#